data_AF-A0A0J1HB55-F1
#
_entry.id   AF-A0A0J1HB55-F1
#
_cell.length_a   1.000
_cell.length_b   1.000
_cell.length_c   1.000
_cell.angle_alpha   90.00
_cell.angle_beta   90.00
_cell.angle_gamma   90.00
#
_symmetry.space_group_name_H-M   'P 1'
#
loop_
_entity.id
_entity.type
_entity.pdbx_description
1 polymer ?
#
loop_
_entity_poly.entity_id
_entity_poly.type
_entity_poly.pdbx_seq_one_letter_code
_entity_poly.pdbx_strand_id
1 'polypeptide(L)'
;MKEDKIKMSTDLLEDIFEIAEQDYQKNELQCLGAHLEPFLKKTRSDMDISDDVVCQFYRYLLSGGCIPKVTNQHDLDLLTSTYKEIDHNNKLVNKFMFLLIFGYHGKYKIDESNALNIHDFKLYFSAWSQFNKYTNMRNMGTKKDKFIPFAECNSLTKHLTKILKVTEGNCTFTETLSYWAMIFTVLLNDTQALDFLDYLIENESDIESLDFFVSATNNPQLKLHFNQIQTNS
;
A
#
# COMPACT_ATOMS: atom_id res chain seq x y z
N MET A 1 18.46 -39.47 0.91
CA MET A 1 17.84 -39.24 -0.42
C MET A 1 17.87 -37.75 -0.67
N LYS A 2 18.58 -37.29 -1.70
CA LYS A 2 18.45 -35.92 -2.19
C LYS A 2 17.22 -35.93 -3.10
N GLU A 3 16.20 -35.15 -2.80
CA GLU A 3 15.07 -34.95 -3.70
C GLU A 3 15.60 -34.35 -5.00
N ASP A 4 15.35 -35.02 -6.12
CA ASP A 4 15.60 -34.46 -7.44
C ASP A 4 14.73 -33.21 -7.58
N LYS A 5 15.36 -32.04 -7.65
CA LYS A 5 14.68 -30.79 -7.97
C LYS A 5 14.08 -30.95 -9.37
N ILE A 6 12.76 -31.12 -9.45
CA ILE A 6 12.00 -31.03 -10.69
C ILE A 6 12.33 -29.66 -11.31
N LYS A 7 13.02 -29.66 -12.45
CA LYS A 7 13.25 -28.46 -13.25
C LYS A 7 11.91 -28.02 -13.83
N MET A 8 11.63 -26.72 -13.74
CA MET A 8 10.45 -26.12 -14.34
C MET A 8 10.49 -26.28 -15.88
N SER A 9 9.38 -26.66 -16.50
CA SER A 9 9.21 -26.74 -17.96
C SER A 9 8.24 -25.65 -18.45
N THR A 10 8.28 -25.34 -19.75
CA THR A 10 7.37 -24.38 -20.38
C THR A 10 5.91 -24.80 -20.23
N ASP A 11 5.60 -26.08 -20.40
CA ASP A 11 4.25 -26.63 -20.24
C ASP A 11 3.66 -26.38 -18.84
N LEU A 12 4.50 -26.49 -17.80
CA LEU A 12 4.10 -26.21 -16.42
C LEU A 12 3.84 -24.72 -16.16
N LEU A 13 4.44 -23.81 -16.94
CA LEU A 13 4.15 -22.38 -16.87
C LEU A 13 2.80 -22.04 -17.52
N GLU A 14 2.50 -22.68 -18.65
CA GLU A 14 1.22 -22.52 -19.36
C GLU A 14 0.04 -23.00 -18.51
N ASP A 15 0.16 -24.18 -17.89
CA ASP A 15 -0.88 -24.70 -16.97
C ASP A 15 -1.18 -23.74 -15.82
N ILE A 16 -0.17 -23.04 -15.30
CA ILE A 16 -0.33 -22.09 -14.19
C ILE A 16 -1.01 -20.80 -14.64
N PHE A 17 -0.68 -20.31 -15.83
CA PHE A 17 -1.37 -19.16 -16.40
C PHE A 17 -2.83 -19.48 -16.69
N GLU A 18 -3.12 -20.71 -17.15
CA GLU A 18 -4.49 -21.15 -17.37
C GLU A 18 -5.28 -21.22 -16.05
N ILE A 19 -4.70 -21.77 -14.98
CA ILE A 19 -5.33 -21.77 -13.64
C ILE A 19 -5.54 -20.35 -13.12
N ALA A 20 -4.52 -19.49 -13.22
CA ALA A 20 -4.59 -18.09 -12.78
C ALA A 20 -5.68 -17.30 -13.52
N GLU A 21 -5.85 -17.56 -14.81
CA GLU A 21 -6.91 -16.97 -15.64
C GLU A 21 -8.29 -17.50 -15.26
N GLN A 22 -8.44 -18.81 -15.04
CA GLN A 22 -9.71 -19.41 -14.60
C GLN A 22 -10.15 -18.88 -13.23
N ASP A 23 -9.22 -18.72 -12.29
CA ASP A 23 -9.51 -18.19 -10.95
C ASP A 23 -9.84 -16.69 -10.97
N TYR A 24 -9.18 -15.93 -11.85
CA TYR A 24 -9.54 -14.53 -12.13
C TYR A 24 -10.99 -14.43 -12.64
N GLN A 25 -11.36 -15.27 -13.61
CA GLN A 25 -12.73 -15.30 -14.14
C GLN A 25 -13.78 -15.67 -13.07
N LYS A 26 -13.40 -16.45 -12.05
CA LYS A 26 -14.28 -16.87 -10.93
C LYS A 26 -14.31 -15.90 -9.75
N ASN A 27 -13.53 -14.80 -9.77
CA ASN A 27 -13.34 -13.87 -8.66
C ASN A 27 -12.70 -14.49 -7.38
N GLU A 28 -11.95 -15.59 -7.50
CA GLU A 28 -11.28 -16.27 -6.36
C GLU A 28 -9.86 -15.73 -6.13
N LEU A 29 -9.67 -14.43 -6.38
CA LEU A 29 -8.37 -13.78 -6.57
C LEU A 29 -7.48 -13.68 -5.32
N GLN A 30 -8.04 -13.75 -4.12
CA GLN A 30 -7.29 -13.58 -2.87
C GLN A 30 -6.33 -14.75 -2.58
N CYS A 31 -6.58 -15.93 -3.17
CA CYS A 31 -5.71 -17.11 -3.01
C CYS A 31 -4.46 -17.06 -3.91
N LEU A 32 -4.50 -16.27 -5.00
CA LEU A 32 -3.48 -16.32 -6.06
C LEU A 32 -2.14 -15.67 -5.65
N GLY A 33 -2.19 -14.55 -4.94
CA GLY A 33 -1.01 -13.74 -4.60
C GLY A 33 0.02 -14.48 -3.74
N ALA A 34 -0.45 -15.27 -2.77
CA ALA A 34 0.41 -16.00 -1.84
C ALA A 34 1.21 -17.14 -2.52
N HIS A 35 0.70 -17.68 -3.63
CA HIS A 35 1.33 -18.80 -4.33
C HIS A 35 2.14 -18.34 -5.55
N LEU A 36 1.72 -17.27 -6.23
CA LEU A 36 2.38 -16.77 -7.45
C LEU A 36 3.74 -16.09 -7.17
N GLU A 37 3.89 -15.34 -6.08
CA GLU A 37 5.17 -14.65 -5.81
C GLU A 37 6.32 -15.63 -5.48
N PRO A 38 6.15 -16.64 -4.59
CA PRO A 38 7.16 -17.67 -4.38
C PRO A 38 7.46 -18.46 -5.66
N PHE A 39 6.43 -18.68 -6.49
CA PHE A 39 6.56 -19.38 -7.75
C PHE A 39 7.43 -18.59 -8.73
N LEU A 40 7.14 -17.31 -8.99
CA LEU A 40 7.97 -16.45 -9.87
C LEU A 40 9.44 -16.46 -9.44
N LYS A 41 9.68 -16.38 -8.13
CA LYS A 41 11.05 -16.44 -7.57
C LYS A 41 11.74 -17.77 -7.86
N LYS A 42 11.01 -18.89 -7.75
CA LYS A 42 11.52 -20.23 -8.07
C LYS A 42 11.76 -20.40 -9.58
N THR A 43 10.84 -19.94 -10.42
CA THR A 43 10.98 -19.99 -11.88
C THR A 43 12.23 -19.26 -12.34
N ARG A 44 12.48 -18.05 -11.82
CA ARG A 44 13.70 -17.28 -12.12
C ARG A 44 14.99 -17.93 -11.60
N SER A 45 14.92 -18.78 -10.57
CA SER A 45 16.09 -19.52 -10.11
C SER A 45 16.39 -20.76 -10.94
N ASP A 46 15.36 -21.32 -11.58
CA ASP A 46 15.42 -22.60 -12.27
C ASP A 46 15.52 -22.44 -13.80
N MET A 47 15.10 -21.29 -14.35
CA MET A 47 15.04 -20.98 -15.78
C MET A 47 15.35 -19.50 -16.06
N ASP A 48 15.86 -19.23 -17.27
CA ASP A 48 15.87 -17.88 -17.84
C ASP A 48 14.49 -17.60 -18.46
N ILE A 49 13.78 -16.61 -17.93
CA ILE A 49 12.44 -16.24 -18.39
C ILE A 49 12.45 -14.82 -18.95
N SER A 50 11.68 -14.59 -20.01
CA SER A 50 11.60 -13.27 -20.62
C SER A 50 10.84 -12.27 -19.73
N ASP A 51 11.10 -10.98 -19.96
CA ASP A 51 10.36 -9.89 -19.32
C ASP A 51 8.86 -9.96 -19.58
N ASP A 52 8.42 -10.47 -20.74
CA ASP A 52 7.01 -10.67 -21.06
C ASP A 52 6.34 -11.66 -20.10
N VAL A 53 7.01 -12.77 -19.79
CA VAL A 53 6.51 -13.77 -18.82
C VAL A 53 6.41 -13.14 -17.43
N VAL A 54 7.41 -12.34 -17.04
CA VAL A 54 7.40 -11.62 -15.75
C VAL A 54 6.22 -10.64 -15.68
N CYS A 55 5.99 -9.87 -16.74
CA CYS A 55 4.87 -8.92 -16.80
C CYS A 55 3.52 -9.64 -16.72
N GLN A 56 3.38 -10.83 -17.31
CA GLN A 56 2.18 -11.65 -17.13
C GLN A 56 1.96 -12.01 -15.66
N PHE A 57 2.99 -12.50 -14.94
CA PHE A 57 2.90 -12.74 -13.49
C PHE A 57 2.46 -11.50 -12.71
N TYR A 58 3.07 -10.35 -13.00
CA TYR A 58 2.70 -9.09 -12.36
C TYR A 58 1.25 -8.71 -12.65
N ARG A 59 0.75 -8.93 -13.87
CA ARG A 59 -0.63 -8.65 -14.24
C ARG A 59 -1.63 -9.46 -13.40
N TYR A 60 -1.36 -10.74 -13.15
CA TYR A 60 -2.20 -11.58 -12.30
C TYR A 60 -2.14 -11.14 -10.82
N LEU A 61 -0.95 -10.86 -10.30
CA LEU A 61 -0.77 -10.38 -8.93
C LEU A 61 -1.50 -9.06 -8.67
N LEU A 62 -1.30 -8.08 -9.56
CA LEU A 62 -1.90 -6.76 -9.46
C LEU A 62 -3.43 -6.83 -9.60
N SER A 63 -3.92 -7.65 -10.53
CA SER A 63 -5.36 -7.94 -10.68
C SER A 63 -5.98 -8.56 -9.43
N GLY A 64 -5.20 -9.31 -8.65
CA GLY A 64 -5.61 -9.87 -7.36
C GLY A 64 -5.51 -8.91 -6.18
N GLY A 65 -5.11 -7.65 -6.39
CA GLY A 65 -4.92 -6.68 -5.31
C GLY A 65 -3.64 -6.91 -4.50
N CYS A 66 -2.64 -7.57 -5.10
CA CYS A 66 -1.33 -7.84 -4.50
C CYS A 66 -0.22 -7.10 -5.26
N ILE A 67 0.81 -6.64 -4.53
CA ILE A 67 2.04 -6.10 -5.11
C ILE A 67 3.19 -7.06 -4.76
N PRO A 68 3.93 -7.60 -5.74
CA PRO A 68 5.08 -8.46 -5.47
C PRO A 68 6.21 -7.67 -4.84
N LYS A 69 7.02 -8.32 -4.01
CA LYS A 69 8.26 -7.74 -3.51
C LYS A 69 9.33 -7.78 -4.60
N VAL A 70 9.68 -6.61 -5.13
CA VAL A 70 10.81 -6.46 -6.05
C VAL A 70 12.10 -6.05 -5.31
N THR A 71 13.25 -6.46 -5.84
CA THR A 71 14.55 -6.27 -5.17
C THR A 71 15.53 -5.37 -5.93
N ASN A 72 15.31 -5.18 -7.22
CA ASN A 72 16.14 -4.39 -8.14
C ASN A 72 15.26 -3.42 -8.96
N GLN A 73 15.90 -2.46 -9.64
CA GLN A 73 15.19 -1.42 -10.40
C GLN A 73 14.53 -1.97 -11.68
N HIS A 74 15.16 -2.91 -12.39
CA HIS A 74 14.59 -3.51 -13.61
C HIS A 74 13.21 -4.12 -13.35
N ASP A 75 13.08 -4.94 -12.30
CA ASP A 75 11.81 -5.53 -11.91
C ASP A 75 10.77 -4.49 -11.49
N LEU A 76 11.22 -3.40 -10.86
CA LEU A 76 10.34 -2.29 -10.49
C LEU A 76 9.81 -1.59 -11.74
N ASP A 77 10.66 -1.36 -12.75
CA ASP A 77 10.28 -0.72 -14.00
C ASP A 77 9.27 -1.60 -14.77
N LEU A 78 9.48 -2.92 -14.81
CA LEU A 78 8.51 -3.87 -15.37
C LEU A 78 7.18 -3.86 -14.60
N LEU A 79 7.24 -3.87 -13.26
CA LEU A 79 6.05 -3.83 -12.40
C LEU A 79 5.24 -2.53 -12.62
N THR A 80 5.91 -1.39 -12.65
CA THR A 80 5.28 -0.08 -12.89
C THR A 80 4.69 -0.01 -14.30
N SER A 81 5.39 -0.53 -15.31
CA SER A 81 4.88 -0.58 -16.69
C SER A 81 3.65 -1.48 -16.80
N THR A 82 3.69 -2.65 -16.18
CA THR A 82 2.54 -3.58 -16.11
C THR A 82 1.36 -2.91 -15.43
N TYR A 83 1.58 -2.19 -14.33
CA TYR A 83 0.51 -1.51 -13.61
C TYR A 83 -0.20 -0.44 -14.46
N LYS A 84 0.53 0.27 -15.35
CA LYS A 84 -0.05 1.26 -16.28
C LYS A 84 -0.99 0.66 -17.31
N GLU A 85 -0.83 -0.61 -17.65
CA GLU A 85 -1.63 -1.30 -18.67
C GLU A 85 -2.94 -1.90 -18.12
N ILE A 86 -3.08 -1.99 -16.79
CA ILE A 86 -4.24 -2.63 -16.17
C ILE A 86 -5.41 -1.65 -16.13
N ASP A 87 -6.59 -2.10 -16.54
CA ASP A 87 -7.82 -1.31 -16.36
C ASP A 87 -8.21 -1.21 -14.88
N HIS A 88 -8.10 -0.01 -14.33
CA HIS A 88 -8.40 0.29 -12.93
C HIS A 88 -9.89 0.57 -12.66
N ASN A 89 -10.76 0.46 -13.67
CA ASN A 89 -12.19 0.79 -13.53
C ASN A 89 -13.02 -0.28 -12.83
N ASN A 90 -12.50 -1.50 -12.64
CA ASN A 90 -13.24 -2.61 -12.02
C ASN A 90 -12.56 -3.13 -10.74
N LYS A 91 -13.29 -2.99 -9.61
CA LYS A 91 -13.17 -3.73 -8.35
C LYS A 91 -11.75 -4.18 -7.94
N LEU A 92 -10.89 -3.25 -7.56
CA LEU A 92 -9.64 -3.60 -6.88
C LEU A 92 -9.70 -3.30 -5.38
N VAL A 93 -9.54 -4.37 -4.62
CA VAL A 93 -9.24 -4.38 -3.18
C VAL A 93 -7.86 -3.71 -3.01
N ASN A 94 -7.66 -2.94 -1.93
CA ASN A 94 -6.39 -2.28 -1.57
C ASN A 94 -5.96 -1.04 -2.39
N LYS A 95 -6.91 -0.17 -2.75
CA LYS A 95 -6.65 1.15 -3.39
C LYS A 95 -5.52 1.97 -2.74
N PHE A 96 -5.43 1.97 -1.41
CA PHE A 96 -4.35 2.67 -0.67
C PHE A 96 -2.96 2.12 -0.94
N MET A 97 -2.84 0.80 -1.10
CA MET A 97 -1.57 0.16 -1.44
C MET A 97 -1.07 0.68 -2.79
N PHE A 98 -1.96 0.72 -3.78
CA PHE A 98 -1.62 1.19 -5.12
C PHE A 98 -1.32 2.69 -5.17
N LEU A 99 -2.10 3.51 -4.47
CA LEU A 99 -1.81 4.95 -4.35
C LEU A 99 -0.46 5.20 -3.65
N LEU A 100 -0.15 4.43 -2.61
CA LEU A 100 1.11 4.53 -1.90
C LEU A 100 2.30 4.16 -2.77
N ILE A 101 2.20 3.06 -3.52
CA ILE A 101 3.31 2.55 -4.33
C ILE A 101 3.45 3.30 -5.65
N PHE A 102 2.37 3.42 -6.42
CA PHE A 102 2.41 3.93 -7.80
C PHE A 102 2.00 5.39 -7.93
N GLY A 103 1.39 5.98 -6.90
CA GLY A 103 0.96 7.38 -6.93
C GLY A 103 -0.34 7.63 -7.70
N TYR A 104 -1.01 6.59 -8.19
CA TYR A 104 -2.31 6.71 -8.84
C TYR A 104 -3.13 5.42 -8.72
N HIS A 105 -4.45 5.54 -8.76
CA HIS A 105 -5.39 4.43 -8.87
C HIS A 105 -6.78 4.93 -9.31
N GLY A 106 -7.27 4.46 -10.45
CA GLY A 106 -8.55 4.91 -11.01
C GLY A 106 -8.54 6.43 -11.22
N LYS A 107 -9.49 7.14 -10.59
CA LYS A 107 -9.57 8.61 -10.65
C LYS A 107 -8.61 9.35 -9.72
N TYR A 108 -7.93 8.65 -8.81
CA TYR A 108 -7.10 9.26 -7.77
C TYR A 108 -5.63 9.31 -8.20
N LYS A 109 -4.95 10.45 -8.00
CA LYS A 109 -3.56 10.65 -8.41
C LYS A 109 -2.86 11.73 -7.56
N ILE A 110 -1.64 11.45 -7.10
CA ILE A 110 -0.84 12.31 -6.20
C ILE A 110 0.42 12.87 -6.88
N ASP A 111 0.28 13.31 -8.13
CA ASP A 111 1.29 14.01 -8.93
C ASP A 111 2.54 13.18 -9.31
N GLU A 112 2.72 12.96 -10.62
CA GLU A 112 3.60 11.94 -11.24
C GLU A 112 5.05 12.40 -11.48
N SER A 113 5.48 13.51 -10.86
CA SER A 113 6.70 14.22 -11.30
C SER A 113 8.01 13.42 -11.20
N ASN A 114 8.08 12.36 -10.38
CA ASN A 114 9.28 11.54 -10.23
C ASN A 114 9.01 10.06 -10.50
N ALA A 115 9.90 9.44 -11.28
CA ALA A 115 9.93 7.99 -11.45
C ALA A 115 10.20 7.30 -10.09
N LEU A 116 9.44 6.26 -9.79
CA LEU A 116 9.59 5.46 -8.58
C LEU A 116 10.91 4.70 -8.61
N ASN A 117 11.76 4.92 -7.62
CA ASN A 117 13.02 4.18 -7.46
C ASN A 117 12.87 3.04 -6.44
N ILE A 118 13.81 2.09 -6.49
CA ILE A 118 13.79 0.89 -5.63
C ILE A 118 13.88 1.18 -4.13
N HIS A 119 14.49 2.32 -3.74
CA HIS A 119 14.56 2.72 -2.34
C HIS A 119 13.18 3.14 -1.83
N ASP A 120 12.52 4.02 -2.56
CA ASP A 120 11.18 4.52 -2.21
C ASP A 120 10.16 3.39 -2.28
N PHE A 121 10.24 2.51 -3.28
CA PHE A 121 9.41 1.30 -3.34
C PHE A 121 9.54 0.47 -2.06
N LYS A 122 10.77 0.16 -1.61
CA LYS A 122 10.99 -0.65 -0.40
C LYS A 122 10.46 0.04 0.86
N LEU A 123 10.62 1.36 0.96
CA LEU A 123 10.08 2.15 2.05
C LEU A 123 8.54 2.07 2.07
N TYR A 124 7.90 2.36 0.93
CA TYR A 124 6.45 2.37 0.78
C TYR A 124 5.84 0.98 1.01
N PHE A 125 6.47 -0.06 0.49
CA PHE A 125 6.04 -1.45 0.68
C PHE A 125 6.14 -1.88 2.14
N SER A 126 7.20 -1.45 2.84
CA SER A 126 7.40 -1.71 4.27
C SER A 126 6.37 -0.95 5.13
N ALA A 127 6.08 0.30 4.77
CA ALA A 127 5.06 1.11 5.41
C ALA A 127 3.67 0.47 5.24
N TRP A 128 3.29 0.09 4.02
CA TRP A 128 2.03 -0.61 3.75
C TRP A 128 1.89 -1.90 4.57
N SER A 129 2.95 -2.70 4.59
CA SER A 129 2.99 -3.93 5.40
C SER A 129 2.78 -3.63 6.88
N GLN A 130 3.23 -2.47 7.38
CA GLN A 130 2.95 -2.06 8.75
C GLN A 130 1.50 -1.61 8.92
N PHE A 131 0.98 -0.81 7.99
CA PHE A 131 -0.38 -0.25 8.06
C PHE A 131 -1.47 -1.33 8.02
N ASN A 132 -1.22 -2.43 7.33
CA ASN A 132 -2.19 -3.52 7.14
C ASN A 132 -2.10 -4.65 8.20
N LYS A 133 -1.28 -4.51 9.26
CA LYS A 133 -1.12 -5.54 10.31
C LYS A 133 -2.22 -5.55 11.38
N TYR A 134 -3.05 -4.52 11.42
CA TYR A 134 -3.90 -4.26 12.57
C TYR A 134 -5.35 -4.65 12.30
N THR A 135 -6.02 -5.15 13.34
CA THR A 135 -7.43 -5.55 13.31
C THR A 135 -8.36 -4.55 13.96
N ASN A 136 -7.83 -3.54 14.67
CA ASN A 136 -8.58 -2.42 15.22
C ASN A 136 -7.64 -1.23 15.56
N MET A 137 -8.23 -0.04 15.76
CA MET A 137 -7.51 1.20 16.06
C MET A 137 -6.79 1.17 17.42
N ARG A 138 -7.36 0.54 18.44
CA ARG A 138 -6.74 0.47 19.79
C ARG A 138 -5.39 -0.26 19.76
N ASN A 139 -5.34 -1.39 19.06
CA ASN A 139 -4.11 -2.15 18.84
C ASN A 139 -3.08 -1.34 18.03
N MET A 140 -3.55 -0.48 17.13
CA MET A 140 -2.68 0.41 16.35
C MET A 140 -2.05 1.49 17.23
N GLY A 141 -2.86 2.23 17.99
CA GLY A 141 -2.39 3.30 18.88
C GLY A 141 -1.43 2.80 19.96
N THR A 142 -1.66 1.62 20.53
CA THR A 142 -0.75 1.00 21.52
C THR A 142 0.60 0.55 20.93
N LYS A 143 0.72 0.50 19.60
CA LYS A 143 1.93 0.11 18.88
C LYS A 143 2.58 1.30 18.16
N LYS A 144 2.44 2.52 18.68
CA LYS A 144 3.02 3.74 18.09
C LYS A 144 4.49 3.61 17.70
N ASP A 145 5.29 2.92 18.51
CA ASP A 145 6.73 2.76 18.27
C ASP A 145 7.04 2.03 16.95
N LYS A 146 6.06 1.29 16.40
CA LYS A 146 6.18 0.64 15.09
C LYS A 146 5.92 1.60 13.91
N PHE A 147 5.33 2.77 14.19
CA PHE A 147 5.03 3.81 13.22
C PHE A 147 6.09 4.92 13.20
N ILE A 148 6.78 5.16 14.32
CA ILE A 148 7.82 6.21 14.45
C ILE A 148 8.85 6.19 13.31
N PRO A 149 9.43 5.04 12.89
CA PRO A 149 10.42 5.05 11.79
C PRO A 149 9.87 5.57 10.46
N PHE A 150 8.57 5.42 10.23
CA PHE A 150 7.90 5.95 9.03
C PHE A 150 7.52 7.42 9.19
N ALA A 151 7.13 7.82 10.40
CA ALA A 151 6.83 9.21 10.74
C ALA A 151 8.06 10.12 10.65
N GLU A 152 9.26 9.62 10.98
CA GLU A 152 10.52 10.36 10.86
C GLU A 152 10.93 10.61 9.40
N CYS A 153 10.35 9.89 8.44
CA CYS A 153 10.63 10.04 7.02
C CYS A 153 9.74 11.13 6.39
N ASN A 154 10.27 12.35 6.30
CA ASN A 154 9.53 13.52 5.77
C ASN A 154 9.01 13.34 4.33
N SER A 155 9.73 12.62 3.47
CA SER A 155 9.25 12.35 2.10
C SER A 155 8.04 11.42 2.10
N LEU A 156 8.05 10.37 2.94
CA LEU A 156 6.94 9.46 3.11
C LEU A 156 5.72 10.18 3.69
N THR A 157 5.88 10.94 4.78
CA THR A 157 4.74 11.62 5.41
C THR A 157 4.11 12.66 4.49
N LYS A 158 4.90 13.42 3.72
CA LYS A 158 4.37 14.30 2.65
C LYS A 158 3.59 13.52 1.60
N HIS A 159 4.09 12.35 1.19
CA HIS A 159 3.41 11.46 0.25
C HIS A 159 2.09 10.93 0.81
N LEU A 160 2.07 10.49 2.08
CA LEU A 160 0.84 10.07 2.77
C LEU A 160 -0.17 11.21 2.87
N THR A 161 0.24 12.42 3.21
CA THR A 161 -0.64 13.60 3.22
C THR A 161 -1.28 13.83 1.85
N LYS A 162 -0.52 13.72 0.75
CA LYS A 162 -1.10 13.81 -0.60
C LYS A 162 -2.15 12.72 -0.86
N ILE A 163 -1.87 11.48 -0.45
CA ILE A 163 -2.83 10.36 -0.59
C ILE A 163 -4.11 10.68 0.15
N LEU A 164 -4.00 11.02 1.44
CA LEU A 164 -5.14 11.33 2.30
C LEU A 164 -5.98 12.45 1.68
N LYS A 165 -5.33 13.52 1.19
CA LYS A 165 -5.97 14.65 0.52
C LYS A 165 -6.77 14.27 -0.74
N VAL A 166 -6.23 13.42 -1.61
CA VAL A 166 -6.95 13.03 -2.83
C VAL A 166 -8.04 12.01 -2.57
N THR A 167 -7.96 11.25 -1.48
CA THR A 167 -8.97 10.23 -1.12
C THR A 167 -10.11 10.75 -0.25
N GLU A 168 -10.01 12.00 0.20
CA GLU A 168 -11.01 12.66 1.03
C GLU A 168 -12.39 12.74 0.34
N GLY A 169 -13.45 12.74 1.14
CA GLY A 169 -14.85 12.80 0.66
C GLY A 169 -15.42 11.46 0.18
N ASN A 170 -14.68 10.36 0.32
CA ASN A 170 -15.19 9.02 0.04
C ASN A 170 -15.22 8.18 1.31
N CYS A 171 -16.44 7.99 1.85
CA CYS A 171 -16.73 7.28 3.09
C CYS A 171 -16.15 5.87 3.16
N THR A 172 -16.01 5.17 2.03
CA THR A 172 -15.45 3.81 2.02
C THR A 172 -13.98 3.77 2.43
N PHE A 173 -13.25 4.89 2.30
CA PHE A 173 -11.85 4.98 2.69
C PHE A 173 -11.68 5.24 4.18
N THR A 174 -12.49 6.16 4.72
CA THR A 174 -12.44 6.57 6.13
C THR A 174 -12.80 5.44 7.09
N GLU A 175 -13.47 4.40 6.61
CA GLU A 175 -13.80 3.20 7.37
C GLU A 175 -12.63 2.18 7.47
N THR A 176 -11.56 2.34 6.67
CA THR A 176 -10.47 1.36 6.65
C THR A 176 -9.40 1.65 7.69
N LEU A 177 -8.86 0.61 8.33
CA LEU A 177 -7.73 0.77 9.27
C LEU A 177 -6.47 1.28 8.57
N SER A 178 -6.27 0.98 7.28
CA SER A 178 -5.13 1.51 6.53
C SER A 178 -5.16 3.03 6.40
N TYR A 179 -6.36 3.63 6.25
CA TYR A 179 -6.52 5.08 6.24
C TYR A 179 -6.06 5.69 7.57
N TRP A 180 -6.55 5.14 8.68
CA TRP A 180 -6.19 5.60 10.02
C TRP A 180 -4.73 5.36 10.37
N ALA A 181 -4.11 4.30 9.85
CA ALA A 181 -2.68 4.07 9.97
C ALA A 181 -1.86 5.15 9.28
N MET A 182 -2.29 5.62 8.10
CA MET A 182 -1.65 6.74 7.41
C MET A 182 -1.82 8.04 8.19
N ILE A 183 -3.04 8.35 8.68
CA ILE A 183 -3.28 9.51 9.55
C ILE A 183 -2.36 9.46 10.77
N PHE A 184 -2.33 8.34 11.48
CA PHE A 184 -1.52 8.20 12.68
C PHE A 184 -0.03 8.41 12.40
N THR A 185 0.45 7.91 11.26
CA THR A 185 1.85 8.14 10.83
C THR A 185 2.14 9.62 10.59
N VAL A 186 1.22 10.36 9.96
CA VAL A 186 1.39 11.80 9.72
C VAL A 186 1.29 12.60 11.02
N LEU A 187 0.37 12.26 11.93
CA LEU A 187 0.24 12.91 13.24
C LEU A 187 1.45 12.67 14.17
N LEU A 188 2.21 11.60 13.95
CA LEU A 188 3.48 11.35 14.66
C LEU A 188 4.65 12.16 14.10
N ASN A 189 4.50 12.87 12.97
CA ASN A 189 5.56 13.70 12.39
C ASN A 189 5.49 15.12 12.94
N ASP A 190 6.46 15.50 13.77
CA ASP A 190 6.50 16.81 14.44
C ASP A 190 6.49 18.01 13.48
N THR A 191 6.89 17.83 12.21
CA THR A 191 6.92 18.92 11.22
C THR A 191 5.57 19.15 10.54
N GLN A 192 4.74 18.12 10.40
CA GLN A 192 3.50 18.17 9.61
C GLN A 192 2.23 17.95 10.43
N ALA A 193 2.34 17.48 11.68
CA ALA A 193 1.20 17.05 12.48
C ALA A 193 0.16 18.17 12.69
N LEU A 194 0.59 19.40 12.99
CA LEU A 194 -0.32 20.53 13.25
C LEU A 194 -1.08 20.95 11.99
N ASP A 195 -0.35 21.28 10.91
CA ASP A 195 -0.95 21.67 9.62
C ASP A 195 -1.89 20.59 9.06
N PHE A 196 -1.54 19.31 9.28
CA PHE A 196 -2.38 18.21 8.83
C PHE A 196 -3.61 18.01 9.72
N LEU A 197 -3.48 18.26 11.03
CA LEU A 197 -4.62 18.21 11.95
C LEU A 197 -5.65 19.28 11.63
N ASP A 198 -5.21 20.51 11.34
CA ASP A 198 -6.09 21.60 10.90
C ASP A 198 -6.90 21.17 9.66
N TYR A 199 -6.20 20.62 8.67
CA TYR A 199 -6.82 20.09 7.46
C TYR A 199 -7.87 19.01 7.74
N LEU A 200 -7.59 18.05 8.63
CA LEU A 200 -8.54 16.98 8.94
C LEU A 200 -9.84 17.50 9.58
N ILE A 201 -9.72 18.54 10.42
CA ILE A 201 -10.88 19.12 11.13
C ILE A 201 -11.72 19.97 10.16
N GLU A 202 -11.07 20.79 9.33
CA GLU A 202 -11.75 21.61 8.31
C GLU A 202 -12.58 20.77 7.33
N ASN A 203 -12.20 19.51 7.12
CA ASN A 203 -12.85 18.60 6.20
C ASN A 203 -13.67 17.50 6.91
N GLU A 204 -14.15 17.77 8.12
CA GLU A 204 -15.12 16.95 8.86
C GLU A 204 -14.70 15.48 9.03
N SER A 205 -13.40 15.23 9.26
CA SER A 205 -12.95 13.89 9.65
C SER A 205 -13.63 13.44 10.95
N ASP A 206 -13.85 12.13 11.11
CA ASP A 206 -14.45 11.54 12.32
C ASP A 206 -13.69 11.98 13.58
N ILE A 207 -14.33 12.87 14.33
CA ILE A 207 -13.74 13.57 15.48
C ILE A 207 -13.40 12.60 16.61
N GLU A 208 -14.20 11.55 16.83
CA GLU A 208 -13.95 10.59 17.91
C GLU A 208 -12.70 9.75 17.61
N SER A 209 -12.60 9.25 16.38
CA SER A 209 -11.41 8.53 15.91
C SER A 209 -10.17 9.43 15.92
N LEU A 210 -10.33 10.71 15.56
CA LEU A 210 -9.23 11.69 15.56
C LEU A 210 -8.73 12.01 16.98
N ASP A 211 -9.62 12.23 17.97
CA ASP A 211 -9.24 12.43 19.36
C ASP A 211 -8.42 11.25 19.91
N PHE A 212 -8.84 10.02 19.59
CA PHE A 212 -8.10 8.82 19.96
C PHE A 212 -6.67 8.85 19.42
N PHE A 213 -6.47 9.14 18.12
CA PHE A 213 -5.13 9.13 17.53
C PHE A 213 -4.27 10.32 17.98
N VAL A 214 -4.86 11.51 18.13
CA VAL A 214 -4.17 12.68 18.72
C VAL A 214 -3.67 12.32 20.12
N SER A 215 -4.53 11.74 20.96
CA SER A 215 -4.13 11.28 22.29
C SER A 215 -3.05 10.18 22.24
N ALA A 216 -3.15 9.23 21.30
CA ALA A 216 -2.19 8.14 21.14
C ALA A 216 -0.78 8.60 20.73
N THR A 217 -0.63 9.79 20.14
CA THR A 217 0.71 10.35 19.84
C THR A 217 1.52 10.60 21.12
N ASN A 218 0.86 10.90 22.24
CA ASN A 218 1.43 11.51 23.45
C ASN A 218 2.16 12.84 23.19
N ASN A 219 1.74 13.60 22.18
CA ASN A 219 2.26 14.95 21.90
C ASN A 219 1.38 16.01 22.60
N PRO A 220 1.87 16.69 23.66
CA PRO A 220 1.06 17.67 24.40
C PRO A 220 0.66 18.88 23.57
N GLN A 221 1.51 19.30 22.62
CA GLN A 221 1.22 20.45 21.75
C GLN A 221 0.09 20.11 20.78
N LEU A 222 0.16 18.94 20.15
CA LEU A 222 -0.89 18.46 19.24
C LEU A 222 -2.24 18.33 19.97
N LYS A 223 -2.24 17.78 21.19
CA LYS A 223 -3.44 17.66 22.02
C LYS A 223 -4.03 19.02 22.42
N LEU A 224 -3.18 19.97 22.81
CA LEU A 224 -3.61 21.31 23.16
C LEU A 224 -4.23 22.02 21.94
N HIS A 225 -3.58 21.90 20.78
CA HIS A 225 -4.07 22.44 19.50
C HIS A 225 -5.44 21.86 19.11
N PHE A 226 -5.58 20.54 19.17
CA PHE A 226 -6.85 19.85 18.89
C PHE A 226 -8.02 20.37 19.74
N ASN A 227 -7.80 20.49 21.06
CA ASN A 227 -8.81 20.97 21.99
C ASN A 227 -9.23 22.42 21.70
N GLN A 228 -8.29 23.28 21.28
CA GLN A 228 -8.60 24.68 20.96
C GLN A 228 -9.53 24.79 19.75
N ILE A 229 -9.31 23.95 18.73
CA ILE A 229 -10.13 23.96 17.51
C ILE A 229 -11.54 23.45 17.82
N GLN A 230 -11.66 22.39 18.63
CA GLN A 230 -12.97 21.86 19.06
C GLN A 230 -13.80 22.86 19.86
N THR A 231 -13.18 23.74 20.65
CA THR A 231 -13.91 24.77 21.41
C THR A 231 -14.39 25.95 20.57
N ASN A 232 -13.82 26.14 19.37
CA ASN A 232 -14.11 27.26 18.48
C ASN A 232 -15.00 26.87 17.28
N SER A 233 -15.28 25.58 17.11
CA SER A 233 -16.14 25.00 16.06
C SER A 233 -17.55 24.76 16.60
#